data_AF-A0AA89X6A4-F1
#
_entry.id   AF-A0AA89X6A4-F1
#
_cell.length_a   1.000
_cell.length_b   1.000
_cell.length_c   1.000
_cell.angle_alpha   90.00
_cell.angle_beta   90.00
_cell.angle_gamma   90.00
#
_symmetry.space_group_name_H-M   'P 1'
#
loop_
_entity.id
_entity.type
_entity.pdbx_description
1 polymer ?
#
loop_
_entity_poly.entity_id
_entity_poly.type
_entity_poly.pdbx_seq_one_letter_code
_entity_poly.pdbx_strand_id
1 'polypeptide(L)'
;MLRSAAFAIIALLFANTAIAESAMPLGQKSFESYRLDTLQWLREYRDFQGTDKEAELNWNAPQEWRPAGTPKRGIILVHGLGDSPWSFHDIGSALAARGFLARTVLLPGHGTQPADMLQVRMEDWRRVVDEQAAILRAEVGEIYLGGFSTGANLVLDYAYTHHDVAGLLLFSPAFQSSMTYDWLTPLISWARPWLLAPDASRPQQSLVRYMTVPTNGFAQFYRSSRVARQDLERRPYDKPVFIAVAAHDSVLDTNYVLEAFQQRFSHPHSRLAWYGTLPESAWDTQRVKARTDYVPELRISQFSHMGLLFSPDNALYGEQGSLRFCWNGQTEDATRACEQGSEVWYSDWGYREPGKMHARLTFNPYFNWQLGLIDEVLGNLALAGDNAGR
;
A
#
# COMPACT_ATOMS: atom_id res chain seq x y z
N MET A 1 3.93 -40.99 61.15
CA MET A 1 2.69 -41.47 60.50
C MET A 1 2.51 -40.62 59.25
N LEU A 2 2.99 -41.10 58.09
CA LEU A 2 2.18 -41.78 57.06
C LEU A 2 1.08 -40.84 56.52
N ARG A 3 0.92 -40.52 55.23
CA ARG A 3 1.36 -41.16 53.98
C ARG A 3 1.14 -40.21 52.79
N SER A 4 1.93 -40.46 51.75
CA SER A 4 1.89 -39.96 50.39
C SER A 4 0.60 -40.29 49.60
N ALA A 5 0.27 -39.44 48.61
CA ALA A 5 -0.32 -39.77 47.29
C ALA A 5 -0.19 -38.49 46.44
N ALA A 6 0.71 -38.33 45.45
CA ALA A 6 0.92 -39.07 44.20
C ALA A 6 -0.22 -38.91 43.17
N PHE A 7 0.16 -38.36 42.01
CA PHE A 7 -0.49 -38.39 40.69
C PHE A 7 -1.71 -37.50 40.39
N ALA A 8 -1.48 -36.50 39.53
CA ALA A 8 -2.35 -36.15 38.38
C ALA A 8 -1.43 -35.60 37.27
N ILE A 9 -0.73 -36.48 36.55
CA ILE A 9 -1.06 -36.91 35.18
C ILE A 9 -1.39 -35.73 34.26
N ILE A 10 -0.36 -35.36 33.50
CA ILE A 10 -0.45 -34.75 32.17
C ILE A 10 -1.39 -35.60 31.33
N ALA A 11 -2.54 -35.05 30.95
CA ALA A 11 -3.35 -35.55 29.85
C ALA A 11 -3.54 -34.40 28.88
N LEU A 12 -2.60 -34.29 27.93
CA LEU A 12 -2.90 -33.76 26.60
C LEU A 12 -4.06 -34.59 26.05
N LEU A 13 -5.24 -33.99 25.98
CA LEU A 13 -6.25 -34.43 25.03
C LEU A 13 -6.27 -33.40 23.90
N PHE A 14 -5.66 -33.81 22.80
CA PHE A 14 -5.84 -33.24 21.49
C PHE A 14 -7.34 -33.14 21.18
N ALA A 15 -7.91 -31.96 21.35
CA ALA A 15 -9.10 -31.58 20.59
C ALA A 15 -8.63 -31.13 19.21
N ASN A 16 -8.28 -32.11 18.37
CA ASN A 16 -8.34 -31.93 16.92
C ASN A 16 -9.83 -31.90 16.56
N THR A 17 -10.43 -30.73 16.66
CA THR A 17 -11.67 -30.39 15.96
C THR A 17 -11.34 -29.19 15.09
N ALA A 18 -11.28 -29.46 13.79
CA ALA A 18 -11.08 -28.54 12.71
C ALA A 18 -11.83 -27.21 12.91
N ILE A 19 -11.10 -26.16 13.23
CA ILE A 19 -11.35 -24.87 12.59
C ILE A 19 -10.26 -24.82 11.53
N ALA A 20 -10.62 -25.10 10.28
CA ALA A 20 -9.78 -24.63 9.19
C ALA A 20 -9.77 -23.11 9.35
N GLU A 21 -8.73 -22.58 10.00
CA GLU A 21 -8.47 -21.16 10.05
C GLU A 21 -8.50 -20.69 8.61
N SER A 22 -9.44 -19.80 8.33
CA SER A 22 -9.90 -19.51 6.99
C SER A 22 -8.81 -18.67 6.29
N ALA A 23 -7.73 -19.32 5.88
CA ALA A 23 -6.59 -18.68 5.25
C ALA A 23 -6.91 -18.49 3.77
N MET A 24 -6.67 -17.27 3.27
CA MET A 24 -6.80 -16.97 1.84
C MET A 24 -6.00 -17.99 1.01
N PRO A 25 -6.58 -18.55 -0.07
CA PRO A 25 -5.95 -19.62 -0.83
C PRO A 25 -4.67 -19.11 -1.53
N LEU A 26 -3.55 -19.78 -1.27
CA LEU A 26 -2.22 -19.53 -1.87
C LEU A 26 -1.67 -20.80 -2.54
N GLY A 27 -0.67 -20.65 -3.42
CA GLY A 27 -0.03 -21.76 -4.13
C GLY A 27 -0.54 -22.01 -5.55
N GLN A 28 -1.29 -21.05 -6.10
CA GLN A 28 -1.78 -21.08 -7.47
C GLN A 28 -0.64 -21.10 -8.50
N LYS A 29 -0.94 -21.59 -9.70
CA LYS A 29 0.06 -21.77 -10.79
C LYS A 29 -0.04 -20.72 -11.89
N SER A 30 -1.11 -19.94 -11.91
CA SER A 30 -1.31 -18.81 -12.83
C SER A 30 -2.01 -17.67 -12.11
N PHE A 31 -1.84 -16.45 -12.63
CA PHE A 31 -2.54 -15.28 -12.10
C PHE A 31 -4.06 -15.42 -12.23
N GLU A 32 -4.54 -16.04 -13.32
CA GLU A 32 -5.96 -16.32 -13.53
C GLU A 32 -6.54 -17.19 -12.40
N SER A 33 -5.88 -18.30 -12.06
CA SER A 33 -6.31 -19.16 -10.94
C SER A 33 -6.24 -18.41 -9.60
N TYR A 34 -5.17 -17.64 -9.36
CA TYR A 34 -5.06 -16.80 -8.16
C TYR A 34 -6.23 -15.81 -8.02
N ARG A 35 -6.58 -15.11 -9.11
CA ARG A 35 -7.70 -14.17 -9.11
C ARG A 35 -9.04 -14.86 -8.89
N LEU A 36 -9.30 -16.00 -9.55
CA LEU A 36 -10.55 -16.74 -9.41
C LEU A 36 -10.75 -17.25 -7.98
N ASP A 37 -9.73 -17.88 -7.41
CA ASP A 37 -9.74 -18.36 -6.02
C ASP A 37 -9.93 -17.19 -5.04
N THR A 38 -9.26 -16.06 -5.28
CA THR A 38 -9.42 -14.86 -4.46
C THR A 38 -10.83 -14.27 -4.55
N LEU A 39 -11.44 -14.25 -5.73
CA LEU A 39 -12.83 -13.79 -5.89
C LEU A 39 -13.82 -14.70 -5.16
N GLN A 40 -13.62 -16.01 -5.22
CA GLN A 40 -14.43 -16.97 -4.47
C GLN A 40 -14.27 -16.75 -2.97
N TRP A 41 -13.03 -16.58 -2.51
CA TRP A 41 -12.70 -16.25 -1.13
C TRP A 41 -13.41 -14.98 -0.65
N LEU A 42 -13.28 -13.88 -1.40
CA LEU A 42 -13.91 -12.61 -1.04
C LEU A 42 -15.44 -12.71 -1.01
N ARG A 43 -16.07 -13.50 -1.89
CA ARG A 43 -17.53 -13.71 -1.84
C ARG A 43 -18.00 -14.33 -0.54
N GLU A 44 -17.21 -15.22 0.04
CA GLU A 44 -17.57 -15.96 1.24
C GLU A 44 -17.24 -15.19 2.53
N TYR A 45 -16.11 -14.47 2.55
CA TYR A 45 -15.54 -13.91 3.80
C TYR A 45 -15.58 -12.39 3.89
N ARG A 46 -15.87 -11.66 2.81
CA ARG A 46 -15.92 -10.19 2.87
C ARG A 46 -17.19 -9.70 3.59
N ASP A 47 -17.00 -8.80 4.54
CA ASP A 47 -18.07 -7.98 5.09
C ASP A 47 -18.37 -6.81 4.14
N PHE A 48 -19.37 -6.96 3.29
CA PHE A 48 -19.69 -5.99 2.23
C PHE A 48 -20.20 -4.66 2.78
N GLN A 49 -19.64 -3.55 2.27
CA GLN A 49 -20.00 -2.20 2.69
C GLN A 49 -20.95 -1.49 1.72
N GLY A 50 -20.95 -1.89 0.44
CA GLY A 50 -21.75 -1.31 -0.63
C GLY A 50 -22.93 -2.18 -1.04
N THR A 51 -23.84 -1.59 -1.82
CA THR A 51 -24.98 -2.31 -2.40
C THR A 51 -24.59 -3.10 -3.66
N ASP A 52 -23.61 -2.61 -4.41
CA ASP A 52 -23.04 -3.31 -5.58
C ASP A 52 -21.89 -4.23 -5.14
N LYS A 53 -22.27 -5.43 -4.73
CA LYS A 53 -21.33 -6.43 -4.23
C LYS A 53 -20.34 -6.89 -5.30
N GLU A 54 -20.74 -6.97 -6.57
CA GLU A 54 -19.83 -7.43 -7.62
C GLU A 54 -18.79 -6.35 -7.97
N ALA A 55 -19.16 -5.07 -7.95
CA ALA A 55 -18.16 -4.00 -8.06
C ALA A 55 -17.18 -4.03 -6.88
N GLU A 56 -17.69 -4.16 -5.65
CA GLU A 56 -16.86 -4.22 -4.44
C GLU A 56 -15.91 -5.41 -4.43
N LEU A 57 -16.35 -6.59 -4.90
CA LEU A 57 -15.48 -7.75 -5.11
C LEU A 57 -14.34 -7.43 -6.08
N ASN A 58 -14.65 -6.84 -7.23
CA ASN A 58 -13.65 -6.53 -8.25
C ASN A 58 -12.64 -5.49 -7.78
N TRP A 59 -13.04 -4.53 -6.94
CA TRP A 59 -12.12 -3.56 -6.37
C TRP A 59 -11.15 -4.18 -5.37
N ASN A 60 -11.60 -5.19 -4.62
CA ASN A 60 -10.77 -5.87 -3.62
C ASN A 60 -10.01 -7.10 -4.15
N ALA A 61 -10.34 -7.58 -5.35
CA ALA A 61 -9.66 -8.70 -5.98
C ALA A 61 -8.37 -8.24 -6.72
N PRO A 62 -7.36 -9.13 -6.84
CA PRO A 62 -6.22 -8.94 -7.73
C PRO A 62 -6.67 -8.55 -9.15
N GLN A 63 -5.98 -7.59 -9.75
CA GLN A 63 -6.27 -7.06 -11.09
C GLN A 63 -5.07 -7.26 -12.01
N GLU A 64 -5.36 -7.44 -13.31
CA GLU A 64 -4.36 -7.52 -14.36
C GLU A 64 -4.69 -6.52 -15.47
N TRP A 65 -3.67 -5.79 -15.90
CA TRP A 65 -3.72 -4.97 -17.10
C TRP A 65 -2.63 -5.45 -18.06
N ARG A 66 -3.06 -5.77 -19.28
CA ARG A 66 -2.18 -6.25 -20.34
C ARG A 66 -1.88 -5.12 -21.31
N PRO A 67 -0.63 -4.97 -21.76
CA PRO A 67 -0.31 -4.01 -22.80
C PRO A 67 -0.85 -4.47 -24.15
N ALA A 68 -0.90 -3.55 -25.11
CA ALA A 68 -1.11 -3.94 -26.51
C ALA A 68 0.07 -4.79 -27.00
N GLY A 69 -0.22 -5.96 -27.59
CA GLY A 69 0.79 -6.90 -28.08
C GLY A 69 1.38 -7.79 -26.98
N THR A 70 2.50 -8.47 -27.30
CA THR A 70 3.16 -9.39 -26.36
C THR A 70 3.93 -8.63 -25.29
N PRO A 71 3.62 -8.80 -23.99
CA PRO A 71 4.37 -8.15 -22.92
C PRO A 71 5.81 -8.67 -22.88
N LYS A 72 6.78 -7.76 -22.80
CA LYS A 72 8.21 -8.10 -22.64
C LYS A 72 8.74 -7.79 -21.25
N ARG A 73 7.96 -7.06 -20.46
CA ARG A 73 8.24 -6.68 -19.08
C ARG A 73 6.97 -6.77 -18.28
N GLY A 74 7.10 -7.07 -16.99
CA GLY A 74 5.98 -7.12 -16.08
C GLY A 74 6.27 -6.39 -14.78
N ILE A 75 5.21 -6.07 -14.05
CA ILE A 75 5.31 -5.50 -12.71
C ILE A 75 4.25 -6.07 -11.77
N ILE A 76 4.68 -6.52 -10.59
CA ILE A 76 3.80 -6.83 -9.47
C ILE A 76 3.64 -5.58 -8.60
N LEU A 77 2.41 -5.24 -8.25
CA LEU A 77 2.04 -4.07 -7.44
C LEU A 77 1.41 -4.51 -6.12
N VAL A 78 2.05 -4.16 -5.00
CA VAL A 78 1.72 -4.63 -3.65
C VAL A 78 1.19 -3.48 -2.78
N HIS A 79 -0.07 -3.57 -2.36
CA HIS A 79 -0.73 -2.53 -1.55
C HIS A 79 -0.19 -2.43 -0.10
N GLY A 80 -0.60 -1.39 0.61
CA GLY A 80 -0.24 -1.13 2.01
C GLY A 80 -1.13 -1.84 3.03
N LEU A 81 -0.78 -1.73 4.32
CA LEU A 81 -1.58 -2.29 5.41
C LEU A 81 -2.99 -1.68 5.44
N GLY A 82 -4.00 -2.53 5.51
CA GLY A 82 -5.42 -2.17 5.53
C GLY A 82 -5.99 -1.74 4.16
N ASP A 83 -5.19 -1.70 3.11
CA ASP A 83 -5.63 -1.38 1.74
C ASP A 83 -6.05 -2.64 0.97
N SER A 84 -6.38 -2.43 -0.31
CA SER A 84 -6.72 -3.49 -1.26
C SER A 84 -5.97 -3.29 -2.59
N PRO A 85 -6.06 -4.26 -3.52
CA PRO A 85 -5.55 -4.13 -4.88
C PRO A 85 -5.96 -2.85 -5.62
N TRP A 86 -7.10 -2.23 -5.25
CA TRP A 86 -7.55 -0.96 -5.82
C TRP A 86 -6.54 0.18 -5.69
N SER A 87 -5.67 0.16 -4.66
CA SER A 87 -4.64 1.18 -4.44
C SER A 87 -3.71 1.39 -5.63
N PHE A 88 -3.63 0.42 -6.54
CA PHE A 88 -2.80 0.48 -7.73
C PHE A 88 -3.58 0.48 -9.04
N HIS A 89 -4.90 0.74 -9.01
CA HIS A 89 -5.74 0.70 -10.21
C HIS A 89 -5.22 1.62 -11.32
N ASP A 90 -4.99 2.90 -11.01
CA ASP A 90 -4.58 3.88 -12.01
C ASP A 90 -3.12 3.69 -12.44
N ILE A 91 -2.24 3.38 -11.50
CA ILE A 91 -0.81 3.10 -11.78
C ILE A 91 -0.68 1.86 -12.66
N GLY A 92 -1.40 0.77 -12.36
CA GLY A 92 -1.37 -0.48 -13.12
C GLY A 92 -1.87 -0.28 -14.56
N SER A 93 -2.99 0.41 -14.73
CA SER A 93 -3.51 0.81 -16.04
C SER A 93 -2.50 1.67 -16.81
N ALA A 94 -1.91 2.68 -16.17
CA ALA A 94 -0.93 3.56 -16.79
C ALA A 94 0.37 2.85 -17.19
N LEU A 95 0.80 1.84 -16.44
CA LEU A 95 1.95 0.99 -16.76
C LEU A 95 1.66 0.06 -17.94
N ALA A 96 0.45 -0.50 -18.01
CA ALA A 96 0.04 -1.30 -19.16
C ALA A 96 0.00 -0.49 -20.46
N ALA A 97 -0.45 0.77 -20.40
CA ALA A 97 -0.34 1.70 -21.52
C ALA A 97 1.11 1.94 -21.97
N ARG A 98 2.10 1.64 -21.13
CA ARG A 98 3.54 1.77 -21.40
C ARG A 98 4.23 0.43 -21.72
N GLY A 99 3.46 -0.62 -22.01
CA GLY A 99 4.00 -1.90 -22.47
C GLY A 99 4.28 -2.92 -21.36
N PHE A 100 3.88 -2.66 -20.11
CA PHE A 100 4.05 -3.60 -19.00
C PHE A 100 2.84 -4.52 -18.84
N LEU A 101 3.08 -5.80 -18.55
CA LEU A 101 2.07 -6.62 -17.90
C LEU A 101 2.02 -6.24 -16.41
N ALA A 102 0.98 -5.50 -16.01
CA ALA A 102 0.81 -5.05 -14.63
C ALA A 102 -0.17 -5.94 -13.88
N ARG A 103 0.19 -6.39 -12.68
CA ARG A 103 -0.67 -7.19 -11.80
C ARG A 103 -0.63 -6.65 -10.39
N THR A 104 -1.78 -6.57 -9.73
CA THR A 104 -1.87 -6.34 -8.29
C THR A 104 -2.02 -7.64 -7.53
N VAL A 105 -1.68 -7.63 -6.25
CA VAL A 105 -1.89 -8.76 -5.34
C VAL A 105 -2.77 -8.34 -4.17
N LEU A 106 -3.53 -9.28 -3.61
CA LEU A 106 -4.21 -9.12 -2.33
C LEU A 106 -3.36 -9.81 -1.25
N LEU A 107 -3.00 -9.09 -0.19
CA LEU A 107 -2.26 -9.66 0.94
C LEU A 107 -3.21 -10.36 1.93
N PRO A 108 -2.84 -11.54 2.49
CA PRO A 108 -3.62 -12.21 3.52
C PRO A 108 -4.09 -11.28 4.65
N GLY A 109 -5.35 -11.44 5.06
CA GLY A 109 -6.05 -10.62 6.05
C GLY A 109 -6.64 -9.30 5.52
N HIS A 110 -6.40 -8.97 4.24
CA HIS A 110 -6.97 -7.79 3.58
C HIS A 110 -8.15 -8.16 2.68
N GLY A 111 -8.95 -7.16 2.32
CA GLY A 111 -10.06 -7.31 1.37
C GLY A 111 -11.30 -8.01 1.95
N THR A 112 -11.26 -8.54 3.17
CA THR A 112 -12.39 -9.22 3.81
C THR A 112 -13.01 -8.36 4.92
N GLN A 113 -12.40 -8.37 6.10
CA GLN A 113 -12.77 -7.57 7.26
C GLN A 113 -11.54 -7.30 8.14
N PRO A 114 -11.50 -6.20 8.92
CA PRO A 114 -10.32 -5.85 9.72
C PRO A 114 -9.89 -6.93 10.73
N ALA A 115 -10.83 -7.70 11.28
CA ALA A 115 -10.56 -8.75 12.26
C ALA A 115 -9.63 -9.84 11.72
N ASP A 116 -9.60 -10.07 10.40
CA ASP A 116 -8.78 -11.11 9.79
C ASP A 116 -7.28 -10.78 9.86
N MET A 117 -6.90 -9.51 10.06
CA MET A 117 -5.49 -9.15 10.32
C MET A 117 -5.02 -9.46 11.74
N LEU A 118 -5.87 -10.03 12.60
CA LEU A 118 -5.44 -10.44 13.95
C LEU A 118 -4.52 -11.67 13.92
N GLN A 119 -4.62 -12.52 12.90
CA GLN A 119 -3.85 -13.79 12.79
C GLN A 119 -2.80 -13.80 11.66
N VAL A 120 -2.63 -12.70 10.95
CA VAL A 120 -1.69 -12.63 9.82
C VAL A 120 -0.23 -12.69 10.26
N ARG A 121 0.61 -13.17 9.34
CA ARG A 121 2.07 -13.14 9.48
C ARG A 121 2.71 -12.50 8.26
N MET A 122 3.80 -11.78 8.48
CA MET A 122 4.62 -11.22 7.40
C MET A 122 5.11 -12.30 6.41
N GLU A 123 5.32 -13.55 6.86
CA GLU A 123 5.69 -14.65 5.96
C GLU A 123 4.62 -14.94 4.92
N ASP A 124 3.33 -14.85 5.26
CA ASP A 124 2.24 -15.09 4.32
C ASP A 124 2.21 -13.99 3.26
N TRP A 125 2.53 -12.75 3.65
CA TRP A 125 2.67 -11.63 2.73
C TRP A 125 3.89 -11.79 1.80
N ARG A 126 5.04 -12.20 2.34
CA ARG A 126 6.22 -12.54 1.52
C ARG A 126 5.92 -13.64 0.52
N ARG A 127 5.23 -14.70 0.97
CA ARG A 127 4.83 -15.82 0.12
C ARG A 127 3.99 -15.37 -1.07
N VAL A 128 3.07 -14.42 -0.90
CA VAL A 128 2.33 -13.82 -2.03
C VAL A 128 3.27 -13.14 -3.01
N VAL A 129 4.20 -12.31 -2.52
CA VAL A 129 5.17 -11.64 -3.41
C VAL A 129 6.02 -12.67 -4.16
N ASP A 130 6.51 -13.71 -3.46
CA ASP A 130 7.32 -14.78 -4.05
C ASP A 130 6.57 -15.53 -5.16
N GLU A 131 5.36 -16.02 -4.86
CA GLU A 131 4.55 -16.80 -5.79
C GLU A 131 4.16 -15.97 -7.02
N GLN A 132 3.70 -14.73 -6.81
CA GLN A 132 3.21 -13.89 -7.92
C GLN A 132 4.36 -13.32 -8.76
N ALA A 133 5.51 -13.01 -8.16
CA ALA A 133 6.71 -12.65 -8.92
C ALA A 133 7.22 -13.84 -9.75
N ALA A 134 7.18 -15.07 -9.24
CA ALA A 134 7.54 -16.27 -9.99
C ALA A 134 6.60 -16.52 -11.19
N ILE A 135 5.28 -16.42 -10.98
CA ILE A 135 4.28 -16.54 -12.05
C ILE A 135 4.49 -15.48 -13.13
N LEU A 136 4.65 -14.22 -12.74
CA LEU A 136 4.87 -13.13 -13.70
C LEU A 136 6.17 -13.32 -14.47
N ARG A 137 7.27 -13.65 -13.79
CA ARG A 137 8.57 -13.88 -14.40
C ARG A 137 8.55 -14.99 -15.44
N ALA A 138 7.84 -16.09 -15.17
CA ALA A 138 7.69 -17.18 -16.13
C ALA A 138 7.02 -16.74 -17.44
N GLU A 139 6.23 -15.65 -17.41
CA GLU A 139 5.46 -15.15 -18.55
C GLU A 139 6.20 -14.08 -19.36
N VAL A 140 6.97 -13.20 -18.70
CA VAL A 140 7.59 -12.02 -19.36
C VAL A 140 9.12 -11.99 -19.29
N GLY A 141 9.75 -12.79 -18.45
CA GLY A 141 11.19 -12.79 -18.23
C GLY A 141 11.67 -11.65 -17.32
N GLU A 142 11.59 -10.39 -17.76
CA GLU A 142 12.05 -9.22 -16.99
C GLU A 142 10.92 -8.65 -16.12
N ILE A 143 11.13 -8.59 -14.80
CA ILE A 143 10.14 -8.08 -13.85
C ILE A 143 10.63 -6.88 -13.05
N TYR A 144 9.67 -6.02 -12.72
CA TYR A 144 9.78 -4.90 -11.80
C TYR A 144 8.81 -5.15 -10.65
N LEU A 145 9.00 -4.43 -9.55
CA LEU A 145 8.06 -4.50 -8.44
C LEU A 145 7.67 -3.10 -8.00
N GLY A 146 6.40 -2.90 -7.66
CA GLY A 146 5.90 -1.69 -7.08
C GLY A 146 5.22 -1.96 -5.75
N GLY A 147 5.33 -1.03 -4.81
CA GLY A 147 4.78 -1.21 -3.48
C GLY A 147 4.36 0.11 -2.85
N PHE A 148 3.24 0.07 -2.12
CA PHE A 148 2.75 1.20 -1.34
C PHE A 148 2.91 0.91 0.14
N SER A 149 3.52 1.82 0.91
CA SER A 149 3.64 1.70 2.37
C SER A 149 4.25 0.35 2.79
N THR A 150 3.52 -0.50 3.52
CA THR A 150 3.94 -1.88 3.83
C THR A 150 4.35 -2.69 2.60
N GLY A 151 3.63 -2.54 1.48
CA GLY A 151 3.97 -3.20 0.22
C GLY A 151 5.33 -2.76 -0.34
N ALA A 152 5.73 -1.51 -0.11
CA ALA A 152 7.05 -1.01 -0.49
C ALA A 152 8.18 -1.72 0.29
N ASN A 153 7.94 -2.01 1.58
CA ASN A 153 8.88 -2.78 2.39
C ASN A 153 9.03 -4.21 1.86
N LEU A 154 7.91 -4.86 1.52
CA LEU A 154 7.90 -6.24 1.03
C LEU A 154 8.60 -6.39 -0.32
N VAL A 155 8.36 -5.47 -1.27
CA VAL A 155 9.02 -5.53 -2.58
C VAL A 155 10.51 -5.18 -2.52
N LEU A 156 10.92 -4.32 -1.57
CA LEU A 156 12.33 -4.03 -1.33
C LEU A 156 13.05 -5.26 -0.79
N ASP A 157 12.52 -5.86 0.26
CA ASP A 157 13.01 -7.12 0.86
C ASP A 157 13.14 -8.24 -0.19
N TYR A 158 12.12 -8.43 -1.03
CA TYR A 158 12.20 -9.36 -2.15
C TYR A 158 13.34 -9.02 -3.12
N ALA A 159 13.46 -7.76 -3.56
CA ALA A 159 14.47 -7.34 -4.52
C ALA A 159 15.91 -7.44 -3.97
N TYR A 160 16.11 -7.39 -2.66
CA TYR A 160 17.43 -7.59 -2.05
C TYR A 160 17.91 -9.05 -2.11
N THR A 161 16.98 -9.99 -2.24
CA THR A 161 17.24 -11.44 -2.37
C THR A 161 17.13 -11.96 -3.80
N HIS A 162 16.59 -11.15 -4.72
CA HIS A 162 16.37 -11.48 -6.13
C HIS A 162 17.00 -10.44 -7.07
N HIS A 163 18.26 -10.66 -7.46
CA HIS A 163 19.07 -9.73 -8.26
C HIS A 163 18.57 -9.50 -9.70
N ASP A 164 17.64 -10.34 -10.14
CA ASP A 164 16.99 -10.31 -11.44
C ASP A 164 15.78 -9.35 -11.49
N VAL A 165 15.39 -8.75 -10.36
CA VAL A 165 14.44 -7.62 -10.35
C VAL A 165 15.11 -6.41 -11.01
N ALA A 166 14.49 -5.90 -12.07
CA ALA A 166 15.05 -4.86 -12.92
C ALA A 166 14.95 -3.45 -12.31
N GLY A 167 13.94 -3.20 -11.47
CA GLY A 167 13.77 -1.93 -10.78
C GLY A 167 12.53 -1.90 -9.88
N LEU A 168 12.39 -0.80 -9.12
CA LEU A 168 11.35 -0.63 -8.11
C LEU A 168 10.54 0.65 -8.30
N LEU A 169 9.23 0.58 -8.01
CA LEU A 169 8.34 1.75 -7.88
C LEU A 169 7.76 1.82 -6.46
N LEU A 170 8.31 2.69 -5.61
CA LEU A 170 7.97 2.76 -4.19
C LEU A 170 7.13 4.01 -3.91
N PHE A 171 5.93 3.82 -3.39
CA PHE A 171 5.01 4.90 -3.03
C PHE A 171 4.89 4.96 -1.52
N SER A 172 5.21 6.12 -0.94
CA SER A 172 5.23 6.35 0.51
C SER A 172 5.89 5.18 1.26
N PRO A 173 7.16 4.83 0.96
CA PRO A 173 7.77 3.63 1.51
C PRO A 173 7.91 3.71 3.02
N ALA A 174 7.35 2.72 3.71
CA ALA A 174 7.24 2.78 5.15
C ALA A 174 8.46 2.19 5.87
N PHE A 175 9.64 2.70 5.53
CA PHE A 175 10.90 2.25 6.13
C PHE A 175 10.99 2.61 7.60
N GLN A 176 10.46 3.75 8.00
CA GLN A 176 10.39 4.19 9.39
C GLN A 176 9.06 4.89 9.66
N SER A 177 8.41 4.51 10.76
CA SER A 177 7.18 5.14 11.24
C SER A 177 7.50 6.48 11.90
N SER A 178 6.57 7.43 11.81
CA SER A 178 6.61 8.68 12.59
C SER A 178 6.31 8.46 14.08
N MET A 179 5.78 7.29 14.47
CA MET A 179 5.39 7.00 15.84
C MET A 179 6.58 6.57 16.71
N THR A 180 6.88 7.34 17.76
CA THR A 180 8.04 7.17 18.69
C THR A 180 8.12 5.80 19.39
N TYR A 181 7.02 5.03 19.43
CA TYR A 181 6.91 3.77 20.17
C TYR A 181 6.39 2.59 19.32
N ASP A 182 6.44 2.70 17.99
CA ASP A 182 6.06 1.62 17.08
C ASP A 182 6.73 0.27 17.41
N TRP A 183 7.96 0.32 17.93
CA TRP A 183 8.74 -0.84 18.36
C TRP A 183 8.13 -1.67 19.51
N LEU A 184 7.25 -1.09 20.32
CA LEU A 184 6.57 -1.80 21.42
C LEU A 184 5.39 -2.65 20.93
N THR A 185 4.93 -2.45 19.70
CA THR A 185 3.69 -3.08 19.20
C THR A 185 3.71 -4.61 19.15
N PRO A 186 4.82 -5.31 18.87
CA PRO A 186 4.86 -6.77 18.97
C PRO A 186 4.70 -7.30 20.40
N LEU A 187 5.03 -6.49 21.42
CA LEU A 187 4.89 -6.84 22.83
C LEU A 187 3.49 -6.51 23.37
N ILE A 188 2.82 -5.50 22.81
CA ILE A 188 1.49 -5.03 23.23
C ILE A 188 0.35 -5.80 22.53
N SER A 189 0.61 -6.44 21.38
CA SER A 189 -0.40 -7.18 20.61
C SER A 189 -1.14 -8.25 21.41
N TRP A 190 -0.48 -8.87 22.40
CA TRP A 190 -1.09 -9.85 23.30
C TRP A 190 -2.06 -9.24 24.33
N ALA A 191 -1.90 -7.96 24.66
CA ALA A 191 -2.70 -7.26 25.69
C ALA A 191 -3.78 -6.32 25.11
N ARG A 192 -3.61 -5.84 23.87
CA ARG A 192 -4.58 -4.98 23.18
C ARG A 192 -4.69 -5.39 21.70
N PRO A 193 -5.80 -6.03 21.28
CA PRO A 193 -5.94 -6.51 19.91
C PRO A 193 -6.12 -5.39 18.87
N TRP A 194 -6.47 -4.17 19.28
CA TRP A 194 -6.70 -3.04 18.38
C TRP A 194 -5.93 -1.78 18.83
N LEU A 195 -5.19 -1.16 17.90
CA LEU A 195 -4.55 0.15 18.09
C LEU A 195 -5.54 1.29 17.82
N LEU A 196 -6.42 1.10 16.83
CA LEU A 196 -7.65 1.87 16.65
C LEU A 196 -8.81 0.90 16.81
N ALA A 197 -9.45 0.92 17.98
CA ALA A 197 -10.52 0.00 18.34
C ALA A 197 -11.77 0.22 17.47
N PRO A 198 -12.48 -0.86 17.13
CA PRO A 198 -13.81 -0.78 16.57
C PRO A 198 -14.71 0.12 17.42
N ASP A 199 -15.33 1.10 16.78
CA ASP A 199 -16.32 1.98 17.38
C ASP A 199 -17.63 1.76 16.63
N ALA A 200 -18.69 1.38 17.35
CA ALA A 200 -20.00 1.09 16.74
C ALA A 200 -20.61 2.32 16.05
N SER A 201 -20.15 3.53 16.37
CA SER A 201 -20.57 4.77 15.73
C SER A 201 -19.85 5.04 14.40
N ARG A 202 -18.90 4.19 13.98
CA ARG A 202 -18.05 4.42 12.80
C ARG A 202 -17.93 3.18 11.93
N PRO A 203 -17.89 3.34 10.60
CA PRO A 203 -17.52 2.24 9.71
C PRO A 203 -16.12 1.74 10.05
N GLN A 204 -15.98 0.43 10.23
CA GLN A 204 -14.66 -0.19 10.47
C GLN A 204 -13.84 -0.30 9.19
N GLN A 205 -14.51 -0.21 8.04
CA GLN A 205 -13.91 -0.24 6.72
C GLN A 205 -14.78 0.50 5.71
N SER A 206 -14.19 0.84 4.57
CA SER A 206 -14.82 1.40 3.37
C SER A 206 -14.95 0.32 2.29
N LEU A 207 -15.42 0.69 1.10
CA LEU A 207 -15.53 -0.20 -0.05
C LEU A 207 -14.20 -0.88 -0.44
N VAL A 208 -13.04 -0.30 -0.11
CA VAL A 208 -11.74 -0.81 -0.58
C VAL A 208 -10.60 -0.73 0.47
N ARG A 209 -10.89 -0.26 1.69
CA ARG A 209 -9.88 -0.01 2.72
C ARG A 209 -10.43 -0.12 4.15
N TYR A 210 -9.66 -0.68 5.07
CA TYR A 210 -9.94 -0.69 6.50
C TYR A 210 -9.67 0.68 7.17
N MET A 211 -10.55 1.06 8.09
CA MET A 211 -10.46 2.29 8.89
C MET A 211 -9.96 2.04 10.32
N THR A 212 -9.87 0.77 10.73
CA THR A 212 -9.29 0.33 11.99
C THR A 212 -7.92 -0.31 11.78
N VAL A 213 -7.12 -0.35 12.85
CA VAL A 213 -5.75 -0.89 12.81
C VAL A 213 -5.62 -1.99 13.87
N PRO A 214 -5.78 -3.26 13.47
CA PRO A 214 -5.45 -4.44 14.27
C PRO A 214 -3.98 -4.42 14.72
N THR A 215 -3.73 -4.68 16.01
CA THR A 215 -2.39 -4.56 16.58
C THR A 215 -1.40 -5.58 16.00
N ASN A 216 -1.84 -6.82 15.74
CA ASN A 216 -0.97 -7.80 15.08
C ASN A 216 -0.63 -7.37 13.65
N GLY A 217 -1.60 -6.90 12.86
CA GLY A 217 -1.34 -6.34 11.53
C GLY A 217 -0.27 -5.22 11.56
N PHE A 218 -0.35 -4.33 12.54
CA PHE A 218 0.68 -3.30 12.73
C PHE A 218 2.04 -3.86 13.19
N ALA A 219 2.06 -4.89 14.04
CA ALA A 219 3.30 -5.55 14.45
C ALA A 219 4.02 -6.23 13.27
N GLN A 220 3.26 -6.88 12.36
CA GLN A 220 3.82 -7.43 11.12
C GLN A 220 4.32 -6.34 10.18
N PHE A 221 3.60 -5.22 10.09
CA PHE A 221 4.08 -4.01 9.41
C PHE A 221 5.42 -3.52 9.96
N TYR A 222 5.54 -3.35 11.28
CA TYR A 222 6.79 -2.91 11.92
C TYR A 222 7.94 -3.88 11.63
N ARG A 223 7.65 -5.19 11.62
CA ARG A 223 8.62 -6.21 11.23
C ARG A 223 9.12 -6.02 9.78
N SER A 224 8.22 -5.70 8.85
CA SER A 224 8.60 -5.42 7.46
C SER A 224 9.46 -4.16 7.33
N SER A 225 9.13 -3.10 8.07
CA SER A 225 9.92 -1.85 8.15
C SER A 225 11.34 -2.14 8.65
N ARG A 226 11.47 -2.93 9.71
CA ARG A 226 12.77 -3.33 10.25
C ARG A 226 13.63 -4.07 9.23
N VAL A 227 13.05 -5.02 8.50
CA VAL A 227 13.79 -5.76 7.46
C VAL A 227 14.25 -4.80 6.36
N ALA A 228 13.36 -3.94 5.85
CA ALA A 228 13.69 -2.96 4.81
C ALA A 228 14.87 -2.05 5.23
N ARG A 229 14.88 -1.57 6.48
CA ARG A 229 16.00 -0.77 7.02
C ARG A 229 17.29 -1.59 7.11
N GLN A 230 17.23 -2.81 7.60
CA GLN A 230 18.39 -3.71 7.68
C GLN A 230 19.00 -3.97 6.30
N ASP A 231 18.17 -4.14 5.27
CA ASP A 231 18.65 -4.33 3.90
C ASP A 231 19.36 -3.09 3.34
N LEU A 232 18.78 -1.90 3.54
CA LEU A 232 19.37 -0.62 3.15
C LEU A 232 20.68 -0.32 3.90
N GLU A 233 20.74 -0.67 5.18
CA GLU A 233 21.94 -0.54 6.01
C GLU A 233 23.06 -1.47 5.54
N ARG A 234 22.71 -2.70 5.16
CA ARG A 234 23.65 -3.75 4.74
C ARG A 234 24.37 -3.40 3.44
N ARG A 235 23.67 -2.93 2.42
CA ARG A 235 24.27 -2.50 1.15
C ARG A 235 23.38 -1.50 0.39
N PRO A 236 23.97 -0.57 -0.39
CA PRO A 236 23.20 0.23 -1.32
C PRO A 236 22.41 -0.63 -2.33
N TYR A 237 21.22 -0.18 -2.69
CA TYR A 237 20.42 -0.71 -3.78
C TYR A 237 20.84 -0.05 -5.09
N ASP A 238 21.32 -0.86 -6.04
CA ASP A 238 22.03 -0.41 -7.25
C ASP A 238 21.17 -0.49 -8.52
N LYS A 239 19.91 -0.90 -8.43
CA LYS A 239 18.96 -0.89 -9.55
C LYS A 239 18.14 0.40 -9.57
N PRO A 240 17.57 0.80 -10.73
CA PRO A 240 16.67 1.94 -10.83
C PRO A 240 15.51 1.86 -9.82
N VAL A 241 15.26 2.96 -9.12
CA VAL A 241 14.09 3.11 -8.25
C VAL A 241 13.38 4.43 -8.48
N PHE A 242 12.06 4.38 -8.51
CA PHE A 242 11.20 5.54 -8.34
C PHE A 242 10.69 5.56 -6.89
N ILE A 243 10.75 6.70 -6.21
CA ILE A 243 10.17 6.90 -4.88
C ILE A 243 9.22 8.10 -4.91
N ALA A 244 8.01 7.98 -4.39
CA ALA A 244 7.09 9.11 -4.17
C ALA A 244 6.83 9.33 -2.67
N VAL A 245 6.92 10.58 -2.19
CA VAL A 245 6.70 10.95 -0.78
C VAL A 245 5.94 12.25 -0.67
N ALA A 246 4.92 12.29 0.19
CA ALA A 246 4.29 13.52 0.64
C ALA A 246 5.07 14.09 1.83
N ALA A 247 5.44 15.37 1.81
CA ALA A 247 6.25 15.99 2.86
C ALA A 247 5.58 15.91 4.24
N HIS A 248 4.27 16.13 4.24
CA HIS A 248 3.41 16.09 5.44
C HIS A 248 2.77 14.72 5.66
N ASP A 249 3.41 13.64 5.21
CA ASP A 249 2.92 12.29 5.49
C ASP A 249 2.90 12.03 7.00
N SER A 250 1.70 11.98 7.58
CA SER A 250 1.49 11.77 9.01
C SER A 250 1.93 10.38 9.51
N VAL A 251 2.17 9.42 8.61
CA VAL A 251 2.46 8.01 8.96
C VAL A 251 3.97 7.73 8.99
N LEU A 252 4.75 8.46 8.20
CA LEU A 252 6.14 8.12 7.90
C LEU A 252 7.13 9.16 8.40
N ASP A 253 8.34 8.73 8.68
CA ASP A 253 9.49 9.63 8.76
C ASP A 253 9.98 9.96 7.35
N THR A 254 9.46 11.05 6.77
CA THR A 254 9.73 11.45 5.38
C THR A 254 11.17 11.90 5.18
N ASN A 255 11.80 12.46 6.22
CA ASN A 255 13.21 12.83 6.21
C ASN A 255 14.11 11.59 6.15
N TYR A 256 13.77 10.53 6.89
CA TYR A 256 14.47 9.26 6.77
C TYR A 256 14.40 8.70 5.34
N VAL A 257 13.23 8.74 4.69
CA VAL A 257 13.09 8.27 3.30
C VAL A 257 13.95 9.09 2.34
N LEU A 258 13.98 10.41 2.49
CA LEU A 258 14.85 11.29 1.70
C LEU A 258 16.33 10.97 1.93
N GLU A 259 16.75 10.81 3.18
CA GLU A 259 18.12 10.44 3.52
C GLU A 259 18.50 9.08 2.92
N ALA A 260 17.65 8.07 3.10
CA ALA A 260 17.83 6.74 2.55
C ALA A 260 17.93 6.77 1.01
N PHE A 261 17.06 7.52 0.32
CA PHE A 261 17.14 7.71 -1.13
C PHE A 261 18.52 8.22 -1.57
N GLN A 262 18.96 9.31 -0.94
CA GLN A 262 20.19 9.99 -1.33
C GLN A 262 21.44 9.14 -1.01
N GLN A 263 21.45 8.41 0.10
CA GLN A 263 22.63 7.64 0.56
C GLN A 263 22.66 6.19 0.09
N ARG A 264 21.50 5.54 -0.05
CA ARG A 264 21.39 4.07 -0.19
C ARG A 264 20.86 3.62 -1.54
N PHE A 265 20.19 4.46 -2.32
CA PHE A 265 19.79 4.11 -3.67
C PHE A 265 20.76 4.75 -4.66
N SER A 266 21.70 3.97 -5.19
CA SER A 266 22.88 4.50 -5.89
C SER A 266 22.70 4.66 -7.40
N HIS A 267 21.65 4.08 -7.98
CA HIS A 267 21.48 4.11 -9.44
C HIS A 267 21.20 5.55 -9.95
N PRO A 268 21.90 6.02 -11.00
CA PRO A 268 21.78 7.40 -11.49
C PRO A 268 20.43 7.72 -12.14
N HIS A 269 19.72 6.71 -12.66
CA HIS A 269 18.37 6.88 -13.18
C HIS A 269 17.29 6.88 -12.10
N SER A 270 17.63 6.63 -10.83
CA SER A 270 16.65 6.70 -9.76
C SER A 270 16.08 8.11 -9.62
N ARG A 271 14.80 8.20 -9.26
CA ARG A 271 14.08 9.45 -9.06
C ARG A 271 13.30 9.43 -7.77
N LEU A 272 13.29 10.55 -7.05
CA LEU A 272 12.40 10.78 -5.93
C LEU A 272 11.47 11.95 -6.27
N ALA A 273 10.16 11.70 -6.22
CA ALA A 273 9.11 12.71 -6.28
C ALA A 273 8.74 13.15 -4.86
N TRP A 274 8.99 14.41 -4.54
CA TRP A 274 8.68 15.02 -3.26
C TRP A 274 7.50 16.00 -3.41
N TYR A 275 6.42 15.79 -2.66
CA TYR A 275 5.26 16.69 -2.67
C TYR A 275 5.29 17.56 -1.42
N GLY A 276 5.71 18.81 -1.57
CA GLY A 276 5.83 19.82 -0.54
C GLY A 276 7.14 20.61 -0.69
N THR A 277 7.43 21.44 0.31
CA THR A 277 8.71 22.17 0.39
C THR A 277 9.84 21.18 0.61
N LEU A 278 10.89 21.24 -0.21
CA LEU A 278 12.07 20.40 -0.04
C LEU A 278 12.82 20.77 1.24
N PRO A 279 13.23 19.80 2.08
CA PRO A 279 14.10 20.04 3.21
C PRO A 279 15.48 20.54 2.76
N GLU A 280 16.14 21.36 3.59
CA GLU A 280 17.53 21.81 3.33
C GLU A 280 18.53 20.64 3.24
N SER A 281 18.20 19.48 3.82
CA SER A 281 18.99 18.25 3.73
C SER A 281 18.92 17.56 2.36
N ALA A 282 18.11 18.04 1.42
CA ALA A 282 18.03 17.54 0.06
C ALA A 282 19.21 18.06 -0.79
N TRP A 283 20.31 17.31 -0.83
CA TRP A 283 21.51 17.64 -1.61
C TRP A 283 21.50 17.07 -3.03
N ASP A 284 20.77 15.98 -3.29
CA ASP A 284 20.67 15.36 -4.61
C ASP A 284 19.54 15.97 -5.47
N THR A 285 19.68 17.24 -5.80
CA THR A 285 18.68 17.98 -6.59
C THR A 285 18.54 17.49 -8.04
N GLN A 286 19.49 16.67 -8.51
CA GLN A 286 19.41 16.04 -9.82
C GLN A 286 18.37 14.91 -9.83
N ARG A 287 18.34 14.05 -8.80
CA ARG A 287 17.43 12.91 -8.73
C ARG A 287 16.17 13.18 -7.92
N VAL A 288 16.21 14.14 -7.01
CA VAL A 288 15.05 14.60 -6.22
C VAL A 288 14.32 15.71 -6.97
N LYS A 289 13.03 15.50 -7.26
CA LYS A 289 12.16 16.43 -7.98
C LYS A 289 10.95 16.76 -7.12
N ALA A 290 10.60 18.04 -7.02
CA ALA A 290 9.53 18.47 -6.12
C ALA A 290 8.39 19.19 -6.82
N ARG A 291 7.20 19.07 -6.21
CA ARG A 291 6.01 19.87 -6.50
C ARG A 291 5.45 20.41 -5.18
N THR A 292 4.83 21.58 -5.22
CA THR A 292 4.08 22.10 -4.06
C THR A 292 2.94 21.14 -3.73
N ASP A 293 2.66 20.94 -2.45
CA ASP A 293 1.50 20.18 -1.98
C ASP A 293 0.33 21.09 -1.55
N TYR A 294 0.54 22.41 -1.58
CA TYR A 294 -0.52 23.42 -1.46
C TYR A 294 -1.03 23.80 -2.87
N VAL A 295 -2.29 23.51 -3.16
CA VAL A 295 -2.97 23.75 -4.45
C VAL A 295 -4.37 24.34 -4.18
N PRO A 296 -4.48 25.65 -3.91
CA PRO A 296 -5.72 26.27 -3.46
C PRO A 296 -6.85 26.23 -4.50
N GLU A 297 -6.52 26.17 -5.78
CA GLU A 297 -7.45 26.06 -6.90
C GLU A 297 -8.26 24.76 -6.84
N LEU A 298 -7.67 23.72 -6.25
CA LEU A 298 -8.30 22.43 -5.98
C LEU A 298 -8.66 22.25 -4.50
N ARG A 299 -8.56 23.33 -3.71
CA ARG A 299 -8.75 23.33 -2.25
C ARG A 299 -7.85 22.33 -1.53
N ILE A 300 -6.63 22.10 -2.02
CA ILE A 300 -5.67 21.19 -1.38
C ILE A 300 -4.75 22.01 -0.46
N SER A 301 -4.75 21.68 0.83
CA SER A 301 -3.90 22.33 1.83
C SER A 301 -2.52 21.66 1.92
N GLN A 302 -2.48 20.33 1.87
CA GLN A 302 -1.25 19.53 1.83
C GLN A 302 -1.55 18.08 1.41
N PHE A 303 -0.52 17.34 1.00
CA PHE A 303 -0.68 15.99 0.45
C PHE A 303 -0.72 14.93 1.54
N SER A 304 -1.49 13.85 1.31
CA SER A 304 -1.65 12.76 2.26
C SER A 304 -0.84 11.52 1.89
N HIS A 305 -0.65 10.61 2.87
CA HIS A 305 0.00 9.31 2.70
C HIS A 305 -0.48 8.53 1.47
N MET A 306 -1.81 8.46 1.25
CA MET A 306 -2.43 7.69 0.17
C MET A 306 -2.61 8.48 -1.12
N GLY A 307 -2.58 9.81 -1.06
CA GLY A 307 -2.95 10.67 -2.19
C GLY A 307 -2.08 10.52 -3.42
N LEU A 308 -0.91 9.87 -3.32
CA LEU A 308 0.09 9.76 -4.39
C LEU A 308 -0.27 8.74 -5.48
N LEU A 309 -1.22 7.85 -5.21
CA LEU A 309 -1.49 6.67 -6.03
C LEU A 309 -2.57 6.84 -7.09
N PHE A 310 -3.46 7.83 -6.92
CA PHE A 310 -4.68 7.92 -7.70
C PHE A 310 -4.66 9.15 -8.60
N SER A 311 -5.15 8.97 -9.82
CA SER A 311 -5.39 10.04 -10.77
C SER A 311 -6.58 10.91 -10.35
N PRO A 312 -6.67 12.16 -10.81
CA PRO A 312 -7.85 13.00 -10.58
C PRO A 312 -9.15 12.39 -11.12
N ASP A 313 -9.06 11.52 -12.13
CA ASP A 313 -10.20 10.87 -12.79
C ASP A 313 -10.60 9.54 -12.12
N ASN A 314 -9.97 9.14 -11.02
CA ASN A 314 -10.28 7.89 -10.35
C ASN A 314 -11.74 7.86 -9.86
N ALA A 315 -12.49 6.83 -10.23
CA ALA A 315 -13.93 6.74 -9.93
C ALA A 315 -14.26 6.71 -8.42
N LEU A 316 -13.35 6.18 -7.59
CA LEU A 316 -13.55 6.13 -6.14
C LEU A 316 -12.86 7.31 -5.44
N TYR A 317 -11.62 7.62 -5.81
CA TYR A 317 -10.75 8.50 -5.03
C TYR A 317 -10.36 9.81 -5.72
N GLY A 318 -10.78 10.00 -6.97
CA GLY A 318 -10.47 11.19 -7.76
C GLY A 318 -11.13 12.46 -7.23
N GLU A 319 -10.98 13.55 -7.95
CA GLU A 319 -11.55 14.85 -7.59
C GLU A 319 -13.08 14.78 -7.47
N GLN A 320 -13.71 14.02 -8.37
CA GLN A 320 -15.14 13.71 -8.36
C GLN A 320 -15.44 12.27 -7.91
N GLY A 321 -14.49 11.65 -7.20
CA GLY A 321 -14.61 10.28 -6.72
C GLY A 321 -15.77 10.08 -5.75
N SER A 322 -16.33 8.88 -5.74
CA SER A 322 -17.48 8.54 -4.88
C SER A 322 -17.12 8.35 -3.40
N LEU A 323 -15.85 8.11 -3.07
CA LEU A 323 -15.37 7.95 -1.70
C LEU A 323 -14.70 9.23 -1.20
N ARG A 324 -15.21 9.74 -0.07
CA ARG A 324 -14.64 10.88 0.64
C ARG A 324 -14.41 10.53 2.10
N PHE A 325 -13.17 10.64 2.57
CA PHE A 325 -12.86 10.43 3.98
C PHE A 325 -13.00 11.74 4.77
N CYS A 326 -14.22 11.95 5.28
CA CYS A 326 -14.56 13.09 6.13
C CYS A 326 -13.97 12.98 7.55
N TRP A 327 -13.72 11.75 8.00
CA TRP A 327 -12.97 11.52 9.22
C TRP A 327 -11.49 11.78 8.94
N ASN A 328 -11.05 13.00 9.23
CA ASN A 328 -9.69 13.45 8.96
C ASN A 328 -9.01 14.12 10.17
N GLY A 329 -9.43 13.76 11.39
CA GLY A 329 -8.89 14.33 12.64
C GLY A 329 -9.48 15.69 13.04
N GLN A 330 -10.56 16.11 12.38
CA GLN A 330 -11.32 17.33 12.66
C GLN A 330 -12.42 17.12 13.72
N THR A 331 -13.21 18.16 14.03
CA THR A 331 -14.32 18.07 14.99
C THR A 331 -15.47 17.20 14.45
N GLU A 332 -16.34 16.71 15.34
CA GLU A 332 -17.51 15.93 14.94
C GLU A 332 -18.47 16.73 14.05
N ASP A 333 -18.69 18.02 14.35
CA ASP A 333 -19.53 18.90 13.54
C ASP A 333 -18.98 19.06 12.12
N ALA A 334 -17.66 19.28 11.99
CA ALA A 334 -16.99 19.35 10.70
C ALA A 334 -17.07 18.01 9.94
N THR A 335 -16.90 16.90 10.64
CA THR A 335 -17.03 15.55 10.06
C THR A 335 -18.43 15.33 9.52
N ARG A 336 -19.47 15.59 10.32
CA ARG A 336 -20.88 15.47 9.90
C ARG A 336 -21.20 16.38 8.72
N ALA A 337 -20.72 17.61 8.73
CA ALA A 337 -20.96 18.55 7.62
C ALA A 337 -20.32 18.07 6.31
N CYS A 338 -19.10 17.50 6.37
CA CYS A 338 -18.46 16.88 5.22
C CYS A 338 -19.25 15.67 4.71
N GLU A 339 -19.73 14.80 5.60
CA GLU A 339 -20.55 13.62 5.25
C GLU A 339 -21.89 14.01 4.62
N GLN A 340 -22.43 15.18 5.00
CA GLN A 340 -23.63 15.77 4.40
C GLN A 340 -23.36 16.49 3.06
N GLY A 341 -22.14 16.46 2.56
CA GLY A 341 -21.78 17.00 1.25
C GLY A 341 -21.37 18.47 1.24
N SER A 342 -21.02 19.04 2.41
CA SER A 342 -20.46 20.41 2.47
C SER A 342 -19.17 20.51 1.64
N GLU A 343 -18.85 21.72 1.20
CA GLU A 343 -17.57 22.01 0.58
C GLU A 343 -16.43 21.77 1.57
N VAL A 344 -15.37 21.12 1.10
CA VAL A 344 -14.20 20.79 1.89
C VAL A 344 -12.92 21.18 1.18
N TRP A 345 -11.90 21.43 1.99
CA TRP A 345 -10.50 21.36 1.60
C TRP A 345 -9.98 19.93 1.78
N TYR A 346 -8.82 19.64 1.19
CA TYR A 346 -8.17 18.34 1.29
C TYR A 346 -6.83 18.46 2.00
N SER A 347 -6.50 17.49 2.85
CA SER A 347 -5.21 17.45 3.58
C SER A 347 -4.77 16.02 3.92
N ASP A 348 -3.62 15.90 4.57
CA ASP A 348 -3.25 14.72 5.35
C ASP A 348 -4.05 14.63 6.67
N TRP A 349 -3.64 13.72 7.57
CA TRP A 349 -4.37 13.39 8.79
C TRP A 349 -4.18 14.46 9.84
N GLY A 350 -5.28 14.96 10.42
CA GLY A 350 -5.20 15.78 11.61
C GLY A 350 -4.74 17.22 11.37
N TYR A 351 -4.45 17.59 10.13
CA TYR A 351 -4.26 18.99 9.75
C TYR A 351 -5.52 19.80 10.04
N ARG A 352 -5.32 21.02 10.54
CA ARG A 352 -6.40 21.95 10.88
C ARG A 352 -6.00 23.35 10.48
N GLU A 353 -6.92 24.05 9.81
CA GLU A 353 -6.76 25.46 9.47
C GLU A 353 -8.05 26.22 9.80
N PRO A 354 -7.98 27.37 10.48
CA PRO A 354 -9.16 28.16 10.81
C PRO A 354 -10.00 28.48 9.56
N GLY A 355 -11.31 28.27 9.66
CA GLY A 355 -12.24 28.54 8.56
C GLY A 355 -12.27 27.49 7.45
N LYS A 356 -11.50 26.40 7.57
CA LYS A 356 -11.52 25.28 6.62
C LYS A 356 -11.95 23.98 7.29
N MET A 357 -12.70 23.20 6.53
CA MET A 357 -13.08 21.83 6.85
C MET A 357 -12.32 20.90 5.92
N HIS A 358 -11.73 19.82 6.44
CA HIS A 358 -10.82 18.98 5.69
C HIS A 358 -11.32 17.55 5.54
N ALA A 359 -11.33 17.06 4.30
CA ALA A 359 -11.34 15.63 4.00
C ALA A 359 -9.90 15.15 3.72
N ARG A 360 -9.65 13.85 3.84
CA ARG A 360 -8.37 13.27 3.42
C ARG A 360 -8.17 13.52 1.91
N LEU A 361 -7.00 14.00 1.50
CA LEU A 361 -6.63 14.02 0.08
C LEU A 361 -6.44 12.58 -0.42
N THR A 362 -7.19 12.19 -1.44
CA THR A 362 -7.18 10.81 -1.98
C THR A 362 -6.64 10.72 -3.40
N PHE A 363 -6.32 11.82 -4.07
CA PHE A 363 -5.78 11.82 -5.44
C PHE A 363 -4.59 12.77 -5.59
N ASN A 364 -3.83 12.56 -6.66
CA ASN A 364 -2.64 13.33 -7.01
C ASN A 364 -2.94 14.24 -8.21
N PRO A 365 -3.09 15.56 -8.05
CA PRO A 365 -3.26 16.48 -9.18
C PRO A 365 -2.04 16.50 -10.12
N TYR A 366 -0.89 16.00 -9.68
CA TYR A 366 0.33 15.87 -10.48
C TYR A 366 0.56 14.43 -10.97
N PHE A 367 -0.48 13.60 -11.06
CA PHE A 367 -0.37 12.18 -11.45
C PHE A 367 0.42 11.99 -12.76
N ASN A 368 0.13 12.79 -13.80
CA ASN A 368 0.84 12.70 -15.09
C ASN A 368 2.31 13.13 -14.99
N TRP A 369 2.63 14.11 -14.15
CA TRP A 369 4.02 14.49 -13.88
C TRP A 369 4.77 13.36 -13.15
N GLN A 370 4.11 12.71 -12.19
CA GLN A 370 4.64 11.52 -11.51
C GLN A 370 4.92 10.38 -12.49
N LEU A 371 4.00 10.10 -13.40
CA LEU A 371 4.19 9.09 -14.44
C LEU A 371 5.39 9.41 -15.34
N GLY A 372 5.64 10.69 -15.66
CA GLY A 372 6.84 11.09 -16.39
C GLY A 372 8.14 10.76 -15.66
N LEU A 373 8.18 10.92 -14.33
CA LEU A 373 9.34 10.49 -13.53
C LEU A 373 9.48 8.97 -13.49
N ILE A 374 8.37 8.24 -13.43
CA ILE A 374 8.37 6.77 -13.55
C ILE A 374 8.95 6.35 -14.91
N ASP A 375 8.59 7.04 -16.00
CA ASP A 375 9.13 6.77 -17.34
C ASP A 375 10.65 6.98 -17.42
N GLU A 376 11.20 7.98 -16.72
CA GLU A 376 12.65 8.17 -16.61
C GLU A 376 13.35 6.99 -15.90
N VAL A 377 12.72 6.42 -14.87
CA VAL A 377 13.26 5.28 -14.11
C VAL A 377 13.18 3.99 -14.91
N LEU A 378 12.06 3.76 -15.59
CA LEU A 378 11.81 2.55 -16.38
C LEU A 378 12.50 2.56 -17.76
N GLY A 379 13.22 3.64 -18.09
CA GLY A 379 14.03 3.79 -19.29
C GLY A 379 13.20 4.14 -20.52
N ASN A 380 12.80 5.42 -20.64
CA ASN A 380 12.13 6.06 -21.78
C ASN A 380 11.25 5.10 -22.59
N LEU A 381 10.12 4.75 -21.98
CA LEU A 381 9.01 4.10 -22.64
C LEU A 381 8.45 5.10 -23.64
N ALA A 382 8.95 5.07 -24.88
CA ALA A 382 8.32 5.82 -25.96
C ALA A 382 6.84 5.45 -25.95
N LEU A 383 5.98 6.44 -25.69
CA LEU A 383 4.54 6.31 -25.78
C LEU A 383 4.23 5.80 -27.19
N ALA A 384 3.84 4.52 -27.29
CA ALA A 384 3.30 3.98 -28.52
C ALA A 384 1.93 4.64 -28.74
N GLY A 385 1.90 5.84 -29.32
CA GLY A 385 0.64 6.58 -29.45
C GLY A 385 0.63 7.86 -30.29
N ASP A 386 1.74 8.58 -30.47
CA ASP A 386 1.71 9.90 -31.15
C ASP A 386 2.40 9.93 -32.52
N ASN A 387 2.22 8.87 -33.31
CA ASN A 387 2.44 8.89 -34.75
C ASN A 387 1.12 8.60 -35.48
N ALA A 388 0.17 9.51 -35.35
CA ALA A 388 -0.99 9.60 -36.23
C ALA A 388 -1.37 11.08 -36.43
N GLY A 389 -0.72 11.73 -37.39
CA GLY A 389 -1.13 13.08 -37.82
C GLY A 389 -0.06 13.83 -38.59
N ARG A 390 0.02 13.56 -39.89
CA ARG A 390 0.39 14.58 -40.88
C ARG A 390 -0.65 15.68 -40.91
#